data_AF-A0A2J4XXE4-F1
#
_entry.id   AF-A0A2J4XXE4-F1
#
_cell.length_a   1.000
_cell.length_b   1.000
_cell.length_c   1.000
_cell.angle_alpha   90.00
_cell.angle_beta   90.00
_cell.angle_gamma   90.00
#
_symmetry.space_group_name_H-M   'P 1'
#
loop_
_entity.id
_entity.type
_entity.pdbx_description
1 polymer ?
#
loop_
_entity_poly.entity_id
_entity_poly.type
_entity_poly.pdbx_seq_one_letter_code
_entity_poly.pdbx_strand_id
1 'polypeptide(L)'
;IAQGMARTEGKPAVCMACSGPGATNLITAIADARLDSIPLVCITGQVPASMIGTDAFQEVDTYGISIPITKHNYLVRNIAELPQVISDAFRIAQSGRPGPVWIDIPKDVQAATIELDALPEPGARMAAPEFDSASVREAAAMINAAQRPVLYLGGGVINAPEQIRQLAEKANLPTTQTLMALGMLPKAHPLSLGMLGMHGARSTNFILQEADLLVVLGARFDDRAIGKTEQFCPNAKIIHVDIDRSELG
;
A
#
# COMPACT_ATOMS: atom_id res chain seq x y z
N ILE A 1 -2.01 -8.53 14.04
CA ILE A 1 -0.66 -9.15 14.13
C ILE A 1 0.03 -9.10 12.76
N ALA A 2 -0.45 -9.84 11.75
CA ALA A 2 0.18 -9.88 10.42
C ALA A 2 0.44 -8.49 9.81
N GLN A 3 -0.56 -7.59 9.84
CA GLN A 3 -0.34 -6.20 9.41
C GLN A 3 0.79 -5.48 10.16
N GLY A 4 0.90 -5.69 11.48
CA GLY A 4 1.97 -5.11 12.28
C GLY A 4 3.34 -5.62 11.82
N MET A 5 3.47 -6.93 11.61
CA MET A 5 4.69 -7.55 11.06
C MET A 5 5.04 -6.96 9.69
N ALA A 6 4.07 -6.87 8.78
CA ALA A 6 4.29 -6.32 7.44
C ALA A 6 4.75 -4.85 7.48
N ARG A 7 4.16 -4.04 8.37
CA ARG A 7 4.53 -2.62 8.54
C ARG A 7 5.93 -2.45 9.14
N THR A 8 6.37 -3.34 10.02
CA THR A 8 7.70 -3.24 10.66
C THR A 8 8.82 -3.87 9.85
N GLU A 9 8.53 -4.94 9.10
CA GLU A 9 9.55 -5.69 8.36
C GLU A 9 9.65 -5.27 6.88
N GLY A 10 8.64 -4.57 6.35
CA GLY A 10 8.58 -4.18 4.94
C GLY A 10 8.40 -5.35 3.96
N LYS A 11 7.92 -6.50 4.46
CA LYS A 11 7.71 -7.74 3.71
C LYS A 11 6.26 -8.21 3.84
N PRO A 12 5.72 -9.00 2.89
CA PRO A 12 4.41 -9.62 3.06
C PRO A 12 4.34 -10.47 4.33
N ALA A 13 3.29 -10.28 5.11
CA ALA A 13 2.96 -11.13 6.25
C ALA A 13 1.73 -12.00 5.94
N VAL A 14 1.59 -13.12 6.66
CA VAL A 14 0.52 -14.09 6.43
C VAL A 14 -0.46 -14.12 7.61
N CYS A 15 -1.75 -14.21 7.32
CA CYS A 15 -2.75 -14.64 8.30
C CYS A 15 -3.58 -15.81 7.74
N MET A 16 -4.07 -16.65 8.63
CA MET A 16 -4.86 -17.83 8.26
C MET A 16 -6.15 -17.90 9.07
N ALA A 17 -7.24 -18.37 8.48
CA ALA A 17 -8.47 -18.68 9.18
C ALA A 17 -9.21 -19.89 8.57
N CYS A 18 -10.15 -20.46 9.33
CA CYS A 18 -11.09 -21.45 8.81
C CYS A 18 -12.15 -20.78 7.90
N SER A 19 -13.06 -21.58 7.32
CA SER A 19 -14.19 -21.09 6.52
C SER A 19 -15.20 -20.30 7.36
N GLY A 20 -16.21 -19.76 6.68
CA GLY A 20 -17.37 -19.12 7.28
C GLY A 20 -17.00 -18.03 8.30
N PRO A 21 -17.30 -18.22 9.61
CA PRO A 21 -17.03 -17.20 10.62
C PRO A 21 -15.54 -16.85 10.77
N GLY A 22 -14.64 -17.80 10.49
CA GLY A 22 -13.19 -17.56 10.51
C GLY A 22 -12.80 -16.53 9.46
N ALA A 23 -13.22 -16.78 8.22
CA ALA A 23 -13.03 -15.88 7.08
C ALA A 23 -13.67 -14.51 7.32
N THR A 24 -14.93 -14.44 7.78
CA THR A 24 -15.61 -13.15 7.97
C THR A 24 -14.98 -12.29 9.06
N ASN A 25 -14.35 -12.89 10.08
CA ASN A 25 -13.62 -12.14 11.10
C ASN A 25 -12.37 -11.42 10.56
N LEU A 26 -11.88 -11.78 9.36
CA LEU A 26 -10.74 -11.13 8.74
C LEU A 26 -11.11 -9.88 7.94
N ILE A 27 -12.39 -9.70 7.56
CA ILE A 27 -12.86 -8.64 6.65
C ILE A 27 -12.32 -7.26 7.04
N THR A 28 -12.50 -6.87 8.30
CA THR A 28 -12.05 -5.55 8.80
C THR A 28 -10.54 -5.37 8.65
N ALA A 29 -9.76 -6.40 8.99
CA ALA A 29 -8.31 -6.33 8.93
C ALA A 29 -7.78 -6.34 7.49
N ILE A 30 -8.49 -6.99 6.56
CA ILE A 30 -8.13 -7.01 5.14
C ILE A 30 -8.49 -5.67 4.47
N ALA A 31 -9.66 -5.12 4.77
CA ALA A 31 -10.04 -3.79 4.30
C ALA A 31 -9.06 -2.70 4.75
N ASP A 32 -8.65 -2.75 6.02
CA ASP A 32 -7.63 -1.86 6.59
C ASP A 32 -6.29 -1.99 5.84
N ALA A 33 -5.80 -3.22 5.63
CA ALA A 33 -4.58 -3.47 4.87
C ALA A 33 -4.67 -2.94 3.42
N ARG A 34 -5.84 -3.04 2.78
CA ARG A 34 -6.04 -2.53 1.42
C ARG A 34 -5.99 -1.01 1.36
N LEU A 35 -6.65 -0.34 2.29
CA LEU A 35 -6.68 1.13 2.35
C LEU A 35 -5.32 1.71 2.67
N ASP A 36 -4.51 1.02 3.47
CA ASP A 36 -3.16 1.45 3.85
C ASP A 36 -2.05 0.91 2.93
N SER A 37 -2.41 0.17 1.89
CA SER A 37 -1.45 -0.42 0.93
C SER A 37 -0.43 -1.34 1.61
N ILE A 38 -0.89 -2.21 2.52
CA ILE A 38 -0.05 -3.14 3.29
C ILE A 38 0.03 -4.50 2.58
N PRO A 39 1.24 -5.03 2.31
CA PRO A 39 1.39 -6.34 1.68
C PRO A 39 1.00 -7.44 2.66
N LEU A 40 -0.05 -8.19 2.33
CA LEU A 40 -0.54 -9.26 3.18
C LEU A 40 -1.03 -10.44 2.32
N VAL A 41 -0.82 -11.66 2.78
CA VAL A 41 -1.43 -12.87 2.19
C VAL A 41 -2.37 -13.50 3.21
N CYS A 42 -3.66 -13.51 2.90
CA CYS A 42 -4.71 -14.11 3.70
C CYS A 42 -5.03 -15.50 3.13
N ILE A 43 -4.99 -16.54 3.94
CA ILE A 43 -5.31 -17.90 3.52
C ILE A 43 -6.51 -18.39 4.32
N THR A 44 -7.57 -18.78 3.64
CA THR A 44 -8.76 -19.35 4.30
C THR A 44 -9.05 -20.76 3.80
N GLY A 45 -9.55 -21.59 4.71
CA GLY A 45 -10.23 -22.81 4.32
C GLY A 45 -11.63 -22.52 3.79
N GLN A 46 -12.12 -23.40 2.92
CA GLN A 46 -13.48 -23.38 2.40
C GLN A 46 -14.12 -24.77 2.49
N VAL A 47 -15.46 -24.83 2.38
CA VAL A 47 -16.18 -26.09 2.16
C VAL A 47 -15.64 -26.83 0.93
N PRO A 48 -15.85 -28.16 0.80
CA PRO A 48 -15.45 -28.88 -0.41
C PRO A 48 -16.03 -28.22 -1.67
N ALA A 49 -15.29 -28.25 -2.79
CA ALA A 49 -15.67 -27.53 -4.00
C ALA A 49 -17.08 -27.89 -4.51
N SER A 50 -17.48 -29.16 -4.35
CA SER A 50 -18.82 -29.65 -4.72
C SER A 50 -19.97 -29.09 -3.85
N MET A 51 -19.66 -28.51 -2.70
CA MET A 51 -20.63 -27.95 -1.75
C MET A 51 -20.72 -26.42 -1.84
N ILE A 52 -19.90 -25.78 -2.67
CA ILE A 52 -19.96 -24.34 -2.87
C ILE A 52 -21.28 -23.97 -3.58
N GLY A 53 -21.98 -22.99 -3.06
CA GLY A 53 -23.30 -22.52 -3.47
C GLY A 53 -24.47 -23.31 -2.89
N THR A 54 -24.28 -24.13 -1.85
CA THR A 54 -25.32 -25.05 -1.35
C THR A 54 -25.79 -24.78 0.09
N ASP A 55 -25.35 -23.66 0.67
CA ASP A 55 -25.56 -23.33 2.09
C ASP A 55 -24.99 -24.41 3.02
N ALA A 56 -23.81 -24.91 2.67
CA ALA A 56 -23.13 -25.92 3.47
C ALA A 56 -22.72 -25.38 4.84
N PHE A 57 -22.41 -26.29 5.78
CA PHE A 57 -22.01 -25.88 7.13
C PHE A 57 -20.77 -24.97 7.10
N GLN A 58 -20.92 -23.76 7.66
CA GLN A 58 -19.88 -22.72 7.67
C GLN A 58 -19.42 -22.30 6.26
N GLU A 59 -20.29 -22.40 5.27
CA GLU A 59 -20.09 -21.78 3.97
C GLU A 59 -20.39 -20.27 4.04
N VAL A 60 -19.52 -19.48 3.42
CA VAL A 60 -19.73 -18.06 3.10
C VAL A 60 -19.08 -17.79 1.75
N ASP A 61 -19.69 -16.95 0.93
CA ASP A 61 -19.10 -16.43 -0.32
C ASP A 61 -17.94 -15.46 -0.03
N THR A 62 -16.82 -16.03 0.41
CA THR A 62 -15.55 -15.35 0.67
C THR A 62 -15.03 -14.65 -0.58
N TYR A 63 -15.26 -15.22 -1.77
CA TYR A 63 -14.84 -14.63 -3.03
C TYR A 63 -15.58 -13.31 -3.28
N GLY A 64 -16.91 -13.31 -3.23
CA GLY A 64 -17.74 -12.12 -3.42
C GLY A 64 -17.43 -11.00 -2.43
N ILE A 65 -17.35 -11.32 -1.14
CA ILE A 65 -17.12 -10.31 -0.08
C ILE A 65 -15.69 -9.74 -0.08
N SER A 66 -14.70 -10.47 -0.61
CA SER A 66 -13.30 -10.05 -0.58
C SER A 66 -12.86 -9.21 -1.79
N ILE A 67 -13.57 -9.27 -2.92
CA ILE A 67 -13.28 -8.46 -4.13
C ILE A 67 -13.06 -6.96 -3.81
N PRO A 68 -13.96 -6.24 -3.10
CA PRO A 68 -13.82 -4.80 -2.93
C PRO A 68 -12.72 -4.41 -1.93
N ILE A 69 -12.27 -5.36 -1.11
CA ILE A 69 -11.35 -5.10 0.01
C ILE A 69 -9.98 -5.74 -0.17
N THR A 70 -9.73 -6.38 -1.31
CA THR A 70 -8.44 -6.98 -1.63
C THR A 70 -7.80 -6.29 -2.83
N LYS A 71 -6.49 -6.47 -2.97
CA LYS A 71 -5.80 -6.19 -4.23
C LYS A 71 -6.11 -7.27 -5.26
N HIS A 72 -6.22 -8.51 -4.80
CA HIS A 72 -6.60 -9.67 -5.60
C HIS A 72 -7.12 -10.79 -4.69
N ASN A 73 -7.92 -11.70 -5.24
CA ASN A 73 -8.36 -12.89 -4.53
C ASN A 73 -8.41 -14.11 -5.44
N TYR A 74 -8.20 -15.29 -4.85
CA TYR A 74 -8.22 -16.58 -5.50
C TYR A 74 -9.22 -17.50 -4.80
N LEU A 75 -9.95 -18.29 -5.59
CA LEU A 75 -10.62 -19.52 -5.15
C LEU A 75 -9.92 -20.68 -5.86
N VAL A 76 -9.12 -21.45 -5.12
CA VAL A 76 -8.33 -22.55 -5.68
C VAL A 76 -9.26 -23.72 -5.99
N ARG A 77 -9.26 -24.20 -7.24
CA ARG A 77 -10.19 -25.27 -7.66
C ARG A 77 -9.52 -26.62 -7.79
N ASN A 78 -8.19 -26.64 -7.96
CA ASN A 78 -7.42 -27.86 -8.11
C ASN A 78 -6.10 -27.76 -7.32
N ILE A 79 -5.68 -28.87 -6.71
CA ILE A 79 -4.41 -28.96 -5.98
C ILE A 79 -3.18 -28.61 -6.85
N ALA A 80 -3.26 -28.84 -8.16
CA ALA A 80 -2.20 -28.47 -9.11
C ALA A 80 -1.99 -26.97 -9.27
N GLU A 81 -2.99 -26.16 -8.96
CA GLU A 81 -2.91 -24.69 -9.07
C GLU A 81 -2.29 -24.08 -7.82
N LEU A 82 -2.46 -24.73 -6.66
CA LEU A 82 -2.12 -24.16 -5.35
C LEU A 82 -0.65 -23.68 -5.26
N PRO A 83 0.37 -24.45 -5.68
CA PRO A 83 1.76 -23.99 -5.60
C PRO A 83 1.99 -22.68 -6.36
N GLN A 84 1.43 -22.55 -7.57
CA GLN A 84 1.57 -21.34 -8.38
C GLN A 84 0.78 -20.18 -7.80
N VAL A 85 -0.45 -20.43 -7.31
CA VAL A 85 -1.28 -19.42 -6.65
C VAL A 85 -0.58 -18.83 -5.43
N ILE A 86 0.11 -19.64 -4.62
CA ILE A 86 0.90 -19.13 -3.50
C ILE A 86 2.01 -18.20 -3.99
N SER A 87 2.83 -18.63 -4.97
CA SER A 87 3.89 -17.77 -5.53
C SER A 87 3.33 -16.46 -6.08
N ASP A 88 2.23 -16.54 -6.83
CA ASP A 88 1.57 -15.39 -7.45
C ASP A 88 1.00 -14.43 -6.41
N ALA A 89 0.40 -14.95 -5.34
CA ALA A 89 -0.15 -14.13 -4.27
C ALA A 89 0.92 -13.29 -3.58
N PHE A 90 2.09 -13.87 -3.26
CA PHE A 90 3.19 -13.11 -2.68
C PHE A 90 3.73 -12.05 -3.65
N ARG A 91 3.92 -12.42 -4.93
CA ARG A 91 4.34 -11.47 -5.97
C ARG A 91 3.36 -10.31 -6.11
N ILE A 92 2.06 -10.59 -6.17
CA ILE A 92 1.01 -9.57 -6.29
C ILE A 92 0.96 -8.70 -5.03
N ALA A 93 1.01 -9.28 -3.84
CA ALA A 93 0.90 -8.54 -2.58
C ALA A 93 1.96 -7.44 -2.43
N GLN A 94 3.19 -7.67 -2.93
CA GLN A 94 4.33 -6.76 -2.76
C GLN A 94 4.71 -5.90 -3.98
N SER A 95 4.24 -6.25 -5.18
CA SER A 95 4.61 -5.55 -6.42
C SER A 95 3.73 -4.33 -6.68
N GLY A 96 4.24 -3.31 -7.38
CA GLY A 96 3.49 -2.07 -7.60
C GLY A 96 3.06 -1.42 -6.27
N ARG A 97 1.82 -0.92 -6.21
CA ARG A 97 1.18 -0.54 -4.94
C ARG A 97 0.87 -1.80 -4.11
N PRO A 98 1.47 -1.99 -2.93
CA PRO A 98 1.24 -3.21 -2.16
C PRO A 98 -0.20 -3.31 -1.64
N GLY A 99 -0.62 -4.51 -1.29
CA GLY A 99 -1.96 -4.73 -0.77
C GLY A 99 -2.24 -6.19 -0.43
N PRO A 100 -3.39 -6.48 0.20
CA PRO A 100 -3.73 -7.82 0.62
C PRO A 100 -4.18 -8.69 -0.56
N VAL A 101 -3.72 -9.93 -0.59
CA VAL A 101 -4.20 -10.99 -1.49
C VAL A 101 -4.87 -12.07 -0.66
N TRP A 102 -6.08 -12.47 -1.04
CA TRP A 102 -6.85 -13.51 -0.35
C TRP A 102 -6.85 -14.81 -1.15
N ILE A 103 -6.51 -15.94 -0.52
CA ILE A 103 -6.50 -17.26 -1.14
C ILE A 103 -7.46 -18.16 -0.37
N ASP A 104 -8.55 -18.54 -1.01
CA ASP A 104 -9.53 -19.46 -0.45
C ASP A 104 -9.32 -20.87 -0.99
N ILE A 105 -9.17 -21.84 -0.09
CA ILE A 105 -8.76 -23.20 -0.41
C ILE A 105 -9.82 -24.20 0.07
N PRO A 106 -10.60 -24.80 -0.83
CA PRO A 106 -11.56 -25.87 -0.51
C PRO A 106 -10.91 -27.05 0.22
N LYS A 107 -11.65 -27.64 1.16
CA LYS A 107 -11.18 -28.76 1.99
C LYS A 107 -10.69 -29.96 1.17
N ASP A 108 -11.37 -30.29 0.09
CA ASP A 108 -11.02 -31.38 -0.83
C ASP A 108 -9.74 -31.08 -1.62
N VAL A 109 -9.51 -29.81 -1.98
CA VAL A 109 -8.22 -29.37 -2.56
C VAL A 109 -7.09 -29.53 -1.54
N GLN A 110 -7.28 -29.14 -0.28
CA GLN A 110 -6.27 -29.30 0.77
C GLN A 110 -5.92 -30.77 1.04
N ALA A 111 -6.89 -31.68 0.92
CA ALA A 111 -6.71 -33.10 1.18
C ALA A 111 -6.19 -33.89 -0.03
N ALA A 112 -6.22 -33.29 -1.23
CA ALA A 112 -5.77 -33.95 -2.45
C ALA A 112 -4.25 -34.11 -2.46
N THR A 113 -3.79 -35.20 -3.09
CA THR A 113 -2.37 -35.45 -3.32
C THR A 113 -1.97 -34.97 -4.70
N ILE A 114 -0.75 -34.46 -4.83
CA ILE A 114 -0.14 -34.08 -6.09
C ILE A 114 1.31 -34.55 -6.13
N GLU A 115 1.76 -34.95 -7.31
CA GLU A 115 3.18 -35.13 -7.62
C GLU A 115 3.69 -33.89 -8.34
N LEU A 116 4.82 -33.36 -7.88
CA LEU A 116 5.45 -32.18 -8.46
C LEU A 116 6.91 -32.50 -8.76
N ASP A 117 7.34 -32.23 -9.98
CA ASP A 117 8.77 -32.31 -10.34
C ASP A 117 9.56 -31.21 -9.64
N ALA A 118 8.96 -30.02 -9.51
CA ALA A 118 9.55 -28.87 -8.82
C ALA A 118 8.45 -27.94 -8.27
N LEU A 119 8.78 -27.20 -7.19
CA LEU A 119 7.96 -26.10 -6.72
C LEU A 119 8.21 -24.85 -7.58
N PRO A 120 7.19 -24.00 -7.81
CA PRO A 120 7.41 -22.68 -8.39
C PRO A 120 8.36 -21.85 -7.52
N GLU A 121 9.14 -20.99 -8.16
CA GLU A 121 9.99 -20.03 -7.45
C GLU A 121 9.14 -19.18 -6.49
N PRO A 122 9.65 -18.85 -5.29
CA PRO A 122 8.96 -17.96 -4.38
C PRO A 122 8.58 -16.63 -5.06
N GLY A 123 7.38 -16.15 -4.79
CA GLY A 123 6.88 -14.90 -5.34
C GLY A 123 7.80 -13.73 -5.00
N ALA A 124 8.56 -13.24 -5.98
CA ALA A 124 9.46 -12.10 -5.83
C ALA A 124 8.78 -10.77 -6.21
N ARG A 125 9.31 -9.66 -5.71
CA ARG A 125 8.78 -8.33 -6.03
C ARG A 125 9.15 -8.01 -7.48
N MET A 126 8.17 -7.63 -8.29
CA MET A 126 8.41 -7.18 -9.65
C MET A 126 9.21 -5.87 -9.63
N ALA A 127 10.04 -5.67 -10.66
CA ALA A 127 10.72 -4.41 -10.86
C ALA A 127 9.70 -3.26 -10.89
N ALA A 128 10.08 -2.12 -10.32
CA ALA A 128 9.28 -0.91 -10.41
C ALA A 128 9.17 -0.47 -11.89
N PRO A 129 8.07 0.18 -12.29
CA PRO A 129 7.96 0.76 -13.63
C PRO A 129 9.14 1.70 -13.92
N GLU A 130 9.57 1.73 -15.17
CA GLU A 130 10.57 2.72 -15.61
C GLU A 130 10.00 4.13 -15.46
N PHE A 131 10.86 5.07 -15.07
CA PHE A 131 10.54 6.49 -15.00
C PHE A 131 11.39 7.28 -16.00
N ASP A 132 10.82 8.36 -16.53
CA ASP A 132 11.54 9.21 -17.46
C ASP A 132 12.55 10.10 -16.73
N SER A 133 13.82 9.97 -17.11
CA SER A 133 14.90 10.82 -16.60
C SER A 133 14.68 12.30 -16.90
N ALA A 134 13.95 12.66 -17.96
CA ALA A 134 13.62 14.05 -18.26
C ALA A 134 12.64 14.62 -17.23
N SER A 135 11.61 13.87 -16.81
CA SER A 135 10.71 14.28 -15.73
C SER A 135 11.44 14.51 -14.41
N VAL A 136 12.46 13.69 -14.11
CA VAL A 136 13.30 13.90 -12.91
C VAL A 136 14.13 15.19 -13.03
N ARG A 137 14.69 15.49 -14.20
CA ARG A 137 15.43 16.74 -14.43
C ARG A 137 14.52 17.96 -14.34
N GLU A 138 13.30 17.86 -14.87
CA GLU A 138 12.29 18.91 -14.78
C GLU A 138 11.88 19.18 -13.32
N ALA A 139 11.58 18.12 -12.56
CA ALA A 139 11.29 18.21 -11.13
C ALA A 139 12.44 18.89 -10.36
N ALA A 140 13.69 18.52 -10.64
CA ALA A 140 14.85 19.15 -10.02
C ALA A 140 14.99 20.64 -10.40
N ALA A 141 14.71 21.01 -11.66
CA ALA A 141 14.72 22.41 -12.09
C ALA A 141 13.61 23.23 -11.41
N MET A 142 12.42 22.67 -11.26
CA MET A 142 11.31 23.28 -10.53
C MET A 142 11.67 23.50 -9.05
N ILE A 143 12.26 22.50 -8.40
CA ILE A 143 12.73 22.60 -7.01
C ILE A 143 13.75 23.72 -6.85
N ASN A 144 14.73 23.82 -7.76
CA ASN A 144 15.78 24.85 -7.70
C ASN A 144 15.26 26.27 -7.98
N ALA A 145 14.16 26.41 -8.72
CA ALA A 145 13.56 27.70 -9.04
C ALA A 145 12.56 28.19 -7.97
N ALA A 146 11.99 27.29 -7.18
CA ALA A 146 11.00 27.58 -6.16
C ALA A 146 11.59 28.43 -5.02
N GLN A 147 10.81 29.38 -4.52
CA GLN A 147 11.19 30.23 -3.39
C GLN A 147 10.68 29.68 -2.05
N ARG A 148 9.57 28.94 -2.07
CA ARG A 148 8.93 28.33 -0.89
C ARG A 148 8.51 26.89 -1.18
N PRO A 149 9.45 25.99 -1.57
CA PRO A 149 9.14 24.60 -1.82
C PRO A 149 8.88 23.86 -0.50
N VAL A 150 7.90 22.94 -0.50
CA VAL A 150 7.63 22.04 0.63
C VAL A 150 7.65 20.60 0.13
N LEU A 151 8.39 19.74 0.84
CA LEU A 151 8.38 18.30 0.62
C LEU A 151 7.21 17.69 1.40
N TYR A 152 6.34 16.97 0.71
CA TYR A 152 5.17 16.31 1.28
C TYR A 152 5.31 14.80 1.11
N LEU A 153 5.54 14.10 2.24
CA LEU A 153 5.76 12.67 2.28
C LEU A 153 4.49 11.90 2.65
N GLY A 154 4.21 10.84 1.90
CA GLY A 154 3.17 9.85 2.21
C GLY A 154 3.71 8.45 2.52
N GLY A 155 2.79 7.50 2.72
CA GLY A 155 3.16 6.12 3.07
C GLY A 155 3.98 5.39 2.00
N GLY A 156 3.95 5.85 0.75
CA GLY A 156 4.71 5.23 -0.34
C GLY A 156 6.24 5.34 -0.19
N VAL A 157 6.73 6.22 0.68
CA VAL A 157 8.18 6.42 0.87
C VAL A 157 8.77 5.62 2.04
N ILE A 158 7.97 4.89 2.82
CA ILE A 158 8.41 4.26 4.08
C ILE A 158 9.61 3.31 3.95
N ASN A 159 9.80 2.73 2.77
CA ASN A 159 10.90 1.81 2.47
C ASN A 159 12.16 2.50 1.90
N ALA A 160 12.20 3.83 1.86
CA ALA A 160 13.32 4.63 1.36
C ALA A 160 13.74 5.78 2.30
N PRO A 161 13.88 5.56 3.63
CA PRO A 161 14.12 6.64 4.59
C PRO A 161 15.41 7.41 4.36
N GLU A 162 16.46 6.72 3.92
CA GLU A 162 17.76 7.35 3.70
C GLU A 162 17.74 8.27 2.47
N GLN A 163 17.17 7.80 1.36
CA GLN A 163 17.06 8.56 0.12
C GLN A 163 16.19 9.82 0.30
N ILE A 164 15.10 9.70 1.07
CA ILE A 164 14.23 10.84 1.40
C ILE A 164 14.96 11.87 2.24
N ARG A 165 15.72 11.44 3.25
CA ARG A 165 16.50 12.35 4.09
C ARG A 165 17.56 13.08 3.27
N GLN A 166 18.29 12.35 2.42
CA GLN A 166 19.29 12.94 1.52
C GLN A 166 18.67 13.97 0.56
N LEU A 167 17.49 13.69 -0.01
CA LEU A 167 16.78 14.63 -0.86
C LEU A 167 16.40 15.91 -0.08
N ALA A 168 15.78 15.74 1.09
CA ALA A 168 15.34 16.84 1.92
C ALA A 168 16.52 17.75 2.33
N GLU A 169 17.63 17.16 2.78
CA GLU A 169 18.82 17.90 3.21
C GLU A 169 19.54 18.57 2.03
N LYS A 170 19.71 17.87 0.90
CA LYS A 170 20.42 18.40 -0.27
C LYS A 170 19.75 19.64 -0.86
N ALA A 171 18.42 19.64 -0.91
CA ALA A 171 17.64 20.77 -1.42
C ALA A 171 17.12 21.70 -0.31
N ASN A 172 17.50 21.43 0.96
CA ASN A 172 17.07 22.17 2.14
C ASN A 172 15.54 22.36 2.22
N LEU A 173 14.79 21.29 1.96
CA LEU A 173 13.33 21.32 1.83
C LEU A 173 12.63 21.19 3.19
N PRO A 174 11.87 22.21 3.64
CA PRO A 174 10.90 22.04 4.71
C PRO A 174 9.96 20.88 4.39
N THR A 175 9.83 19.93 5.30
CA THR A 175 9.21 18.63 5.04
C THR A 175 8.03 18.38 5.96
N THR A 176 6.87 18.10 5.38
CA THR A 176 5.68 17.62 6.08
C THR A 176 5.38 16.16 5.73
N GLN A 177 4.57 15.51 6.58
CA GLN A 177 4.28 14.08 6.51
C GLN A 177 2.79 13.83 6.70
N THR A 178 2.22 12.89 5.95
CA THR A 178 0.94 12.28 6.35
C THR A 178 1.13 11.49 7.65
N LEU A 179 0.00 11.10 8.25
CA LEU A 179 -0.01 10.12 9.35
C LEU A 179 0.75 8.83 8.98
N MET A 180 0.65 8.41 7.72
CA MET A 180 1.27 7.19 7.18
C MET A 180 2.78 7.30 6.97
N ALA A 181 3.33 8.52 6.97
CA ALA A 181 4.74 8.80 6.75
C ALA A 181 5.47 9.28 8.02
N LEU A 182 4.80 9.27 9.18
CA LEU A 182 5.40 9.75 10.42
C LEU A 182 6.68 8.96 10.75
N GLY A 183 7.74 9.71 11.03
CA GLY A 183 9.06 9.15 11.38
C GLY A 183 10.05 9.08 10.22
N MET A 184 9.60 9.26 8.97
CA MET A 184 10.50 9.32 7.80
C MET A 184 11.57 10.41 7.92
N LEU A 185 11.13 11.58 8.39
CA LEU A 185 11.95 12.64 8.92
C LEU A 185 11.60 12.81 10.41
N PRO A 186 12.53 12.59 11.35
CA PRO A 186 12.23 12.69 12.77
C PRO A 186 11.72 14.09 13.15
N LYS A 187 10.81 14.16 14.13
CA LYS A 187 10.21 15.44 14.58
C LYS A 187 11.26 16.48 15.01
N ALA A 188 12.38 16.04 15.58
CA ALA A 188 13.46 16.91 16.03
C ALA A 188 14.38 17.39 14.88
N HIS A 189 14.21 16.86 13.68
CA HIS A 189 15.00 17.27 12.51
C HIS A 189 14.68 18.73 12.16
N PRO A 190 15.68 19.58 11.85
CA PRO A 190 15.46 21.01 11.61
C PRO A 190 14.52 21.31 10.43
N LEU A 191 14.47 20.42 9.43
CA LEU A 191 13.55 20.53 8.29
C LEU A 191 12.15 19.94 8.55
N SER A 192 11.89 19.33 9.71
CA SER A 192 10.58 18.73 9.99
C SER A 192 9.54 19.78 10.35
N LEU A 193 8.53 19.92 9.49
CA LEU A 193 7.31 20.67 9.77
C LEU A 193 6.29 19.84 10.56
N GLY A 194 6.49 18.53 10.71
CA GLY A 194 5.53 17.64 11.36
C GLY A 194 4.33 17.30 10.46
N MET A 195 3.28 16.78 11.09
CA MET A 195 2.09 16.29 10.39
C MET A 195 1.23 17.43 9.85
N LEU A 196 0.76 17.31 8.60
CA LEU A 196 -0.26 18.18 8.02
C LEU A 196 -1.69 17.66 8.28
N GLY A 197 -2.68 18.45 7.87
CA GLY A 197 -4.07 18.02 7.79
C GLY A 197 -4.93 18.42 8.99
N MET A 198 -6.09 17.77 9.12
CA MET A 198 -7.15 18.11 10.07
C MET A 198 -6.69 18.17 11.54
N HIS A 199 -5.75 17.29 11.91
CA HIS A 199 -5.12 17.25 13.24
C HIS A 199 -3.61 17.54 13.18
N GLY A 200 -3.15 18.12 12.07
CA GLY A 200 -1.77 18.56 11.89
C GLY A 200 -1.44 19.80 12.71
N ALA A 201 -0.16 20.16 12.73
CA ALA A 201 0.26 21.40 13.39
C ALA A 201 -0.23 22.61 12.58
N ARG A 202 -0.80 23.60 13.29
CA ARG A 202 -1.34 24.82 12.66
C ARG A 202 -0.30 25.55 11.81
N SER A 203 0.95 25.61 12.28
CA SER A 203 2.07 26.21 11.56
C SER A 203 2.34 25.52 10.23
N THR A 204 2.25 24.18 10.19
CA THR A 204 2.47 23.37 8.99
C THR A 204 1.44 23.70 7.92
N ASN A 205 0.17 23.78 8.30
CA ASN A 205 -0.91 24.11 7.37
C ASN A 205 -0.78 25.55 6.85
N PHE A 206 -0.31 26.51 7.67
CA PHE A 206 0.00 27.86 7.17
C PHE A 206 1.16 27.89 6.18
N ILE A 207 2.24 27.15 6.46
CA ILE A 207 3.39 27.06 5.54
C ILE A 207 2.94 26.46 4.19
N LEU A 208 2.11 25.42 4.21
CA LEU A 208 1.54 24.82 3.01
C LEU A 208 0.67 25.81 2.21
N GLN A 209 -0.13 26.64 2.90
CA GLN A 209 -0.95 27.66 2.24
C GLN A 209 -0.12 28.67 1.43
N GLU A 210 1.08 28.98 1.92
CA GLU A 210 2.01 29.95 1.33
C GLU A 210 3.01 29.31 0.34
N ALA A 211 3.05 27.98 0.24
CA ALA A 211 3.97 27.27 -0.63
C ALA A 211 3.77 27.64 -2.11
N ASP A 212 4.87 27.75 -2.85
CA ASP A 212 4.85 27.97 -4.31
C ASP A 212 5.18 26.69 -5.11
N LEU A 213 5.69 25.66 -4.43
CA LEU A 213 5.90 24.32 -4.96
C LEU A 213 5.64 23.28 -3.87
N LEU A 214 4.86 22.26 -4.23
CA LEU A 214 4.64 21.08 -3.40
C LEU A 214 5.25 19.86 -4.09
N VAL A 215 6.19 19.20 -3.41
CA VAL A 215 6.84 17.97 -3.89
C VAL A 215 6.21 16.80 -3.16
N VAL A 216 5.24 16.16 -3.78
CA VAL A 216 4.45 15.06 -3.21
C VAL A 216 5.06 13.73 -3.59
N LEU A 217 5.61 13.02 -2.60
CA LEU A 217 6.22 11.72 -2.79
C LEU A 217 5.45 10.63 -2.04
N GLY A 218 4.85 9.71 -2.79
CA GLY A 218 4.16 8.53 -2.26
C GLY A 218 2.97 8.86 -1.36
N ALA A 219 2.32 10.00 -1.59
CA ALA A 219 1.10 10.38 -0.91
C ALA A 219 -0.07 10.39 -1.88
N ARG A 220 -1.22 9.96 -1.39
CA ARG A 220 -2.52 10.23 -1.99
C ARG A 220 -3.10 11.48 -1.35
N PHE A 221 -3.82 12.28 -2.13
CA PHE A 221 -4.47 13.50 -1.65
C PHE A 221 -5.78 13.17 -0.90
N ASP A 222 -5.64 12.57 0.28
CA ASP A 222 -6.79 12.21 1.11
C ASP A 222 -7.47 13.44 1.74
N ASP A 223 -8.78 13.35 1.95
CA ASP A 223 -9.61 14.45 2.46
C ASP A 223 -9.19 14.92 3.87
N ARG A 224 -8.59 14.03 4.68
CA ARG A 224 -8.11 14.36 6.02
C ARG A 224 -6.82 15.16 5.98
N ALA A 225 -6.01 14.97 4.95
CA ALA A 225 -4.79 15.74 4.72
C ALA A 225 -5.08 17.11 4.08
N ILE A 226 -5.92 17.16 3.04
CA ILE A 226 -6.06 18.39 2.22
C ILE A 226 -7.33 19.19 2.47
N GLY A 227 -8.37 18.59 3.07
CA GLY A 227 -9.66 19.24 3.21
C GLY A 227 -10.31 19.54 1.86
N LYS A 228 -10.54 20.81 1.53
CA LYS A 228 -11.11 21.22 0.24
C LYS A 228 -9.99 21.37 -0.79
N THR A 229 -9.95 20.48 -1.79
CA THR A 229 -8.91 20.45 -2.83
C THR A 229 -8.66 21.80 -3.50
N GLU A 230 -9.73 22.53 -3.85
CA GLU A 230 -9.64 23.86 -4.48
C GLU A 230 -8.94 24.93 -3.62
N GLN A 231 -8.85 24.70 -2.31
CA GLN A 231 -8.29 25.64 -1.34
C GLN A 231 -6.91 25.19 -0.83
N PHE A 232 -6.49 23.97 -1.15
CA PHE A 232 -5.26 23.39 -0.66
C PHE A 232 -4.06 23.87 -1.50
N CYS A 233 -3.11 24.56 -0.87
CA CYS A 233 -1.91 25.09 -1.52
C CYS A 233 -2.22 25.85 -2.83
N PRO A 234 -3.08 26.90 -2.80
CA PRO A 234 -3.70 27.47 -4.00
C PRO A 234 -2.72 28.12 -4.99
N ASN A 235 -1.52 28.46 -4.52
CA ASN A 235 -0.47 29.09 -5.33
C ASN A 235 0.65 28.11 -5.72
N ALA A 236 0.59 26.86 -5.26
CA ALA A 236 1.66 25.90 -5.45
C ALA A 236 1.56 25.20 -6.80
N LYS A 237 2.70 25.09 -7.49
CA LYS A 237 2.88 24.03 -8.49
C LYS A 237 3.01 22.70 -7.77
N ILE A 238 2.61 21.59 -8.42
CA ILE A 238 2.65 20.26 -7.81
C ILE A 238 3.54 19.35 -8.64
N ILE A 239 4.50 18.71 -7.97
CA ILE A 239 5.21 17.53 -8.48
C ILE A 239 4.62 16.36 -7.71
N HIS A 240 4.01 15.39 -8.41
CA HIS A 240 3.41 14.22 -7.77
C HIS A 240 4.06 12.94 -8.29
N VAL A 241 4.68 12.20 -7.38
CA VAL A 241 5.32 10.92 -7.66
C VAL A 241 4.59 9.81 -6.91
N ASP A 242 3.94 8.94 -7.67
CA ASP A 242 3.29 7.74 -7.14
C ASP A 242 3.57 6.53 -8.04
N ILE A 243 3.58 5.34 -7.45
CA ILE A 243 3.71 4.08 -8.17
C ILE A 243 2.40 3.66 -8.84
N ASP A 244 1.28 4.17 -8.34
CA ASP A 244 -0.06 3.89 -8.83
C ASP A 244 -0.55 5.02 -9.74
N ARG A 245 -0.64 4.73 -11.04
CA ARG A 245 -1.06 5.71 -12.04
C ARG A 245 -2.47 6.24 -11.79
N SER A 246 -3.36 5.48 -11.14
CA SER A 246 -4.71 5.97 -10.83
C SER A 246 -4.75 7.02 -9.72
N GLU A 247 -3.65 7.20 -8.97
CA GLU A 247 -3.53 8.25 -7.95
C GLU A 247 -2.99 9.56 -8.54
N LEU A 248 -2.54 9.57 -9.80
CA LEU A 248 -2.04 10.76 -10.49
C LEU A 248 -3.20 11.47 -11.21
N GLY A 249 -3.68 12.59 -10.66
CA GLY A 249 -4.79 13.39 -11.21
C GLY A 249 -5.11 14.63 -10.39
#